data_AF-F9VE03-F1
#
_entry.id   AF-F9VE03-F1
#
_cell.length_a   1.000
_cell.length_b   1.000
_cell.length_c   1.000
_cell.angle_alpha   90.00
_cell.angle_beta   90.00
_cell.angle_gamma   90.00
#
_symmetry.space_group_name_H-M   'P 1'
#
loop_
_entity.id
_entity.type
_entity.pdbx_description
1 polymer ?
#
loop_
_entity_poly.entity_id
_entity_poly.type
_entity_poly.pdbx_seq_one_letter_code
_entity_poly.pdbx_strand_id
1 'polypeptide(L)' 'MYVIVSFRRYHIEKGECIMTFTNKNKNFKYTVSLDTSKDIFKVFLANDPAVYGLGRTIEEAMHNLEELA' A
#
# COMPACT_ATOMS: atom_id res chain seq x y z
N MET A 1 5.97 -12.73 12.10
CA MET A 1 6.17 -11.52 11.28
C MET A 1 5.20 -10.47 11.81
N TYR A 2 5.69 -9.32 12.29
CA TYR A 2 4.85 -8.30 12.90
C TYR A 2 4.79 -7.08 12.00
N VAL A 3 3.58 -6.59 11.75
CA VAL A 3 3.29 -5.46 10.87
C VAL A 3 2.85 -4.30 11.77
N ILE A 4 3.59 -3.19 11.74
CA ILE A 4 3.23 -1.98 12.49
C ILE A 4 2.47 -1.05 11.54
N VAL A 5 1.23 -0.73 11.89
CA VAL A 5 0.36 0.17 11.13
C VAL A 5 0.41 1.56 11.75
N SER A 6 0.76 2.59 10.96
CA SER A 6 0.80 3.98 11.43
C SER A 6 -0.15 4.84 10.60
N PHE A 7 -1.14 5.45 11.25
CA PHE A 7 -2.07 6.40 10.63
C PHE A 7 -1.56 7.83 10.88
N ARG A 8 -1.07 8.51 9.84
CA ARG A 8 -0.83 9.97 9.91
C ARG A 8 -2.12 10.70 9.55
N ARG A 9 -2.44 11.78 10.27
CA ARG A 9 -3.55 12.68 9.93
C ARG A 9 -3.24 13.41 8.62
N TYR A 10 -3.74 12.87 7.51
CA TYR A 10 -3.89 13.60 6.25
C TYR A 10 -5.34 14.08 6.11
N HIS A 11 -5.58 15.10 5.30
CA HIS A 11 -6.93 15.44 4.84
C HIS A 11 -7.34 14.36 3.84
N ILE A 12 -7.96 13.29 4.36
CA ILE A 12 -8.35 12.12 3.58
C ILE A 12 -9.79 12.33 3.13
N GLU A 13 -10.06 12.27 1.82
CA GLU A 13 -11.42 12.34 1.29
C GLU A 13 -12.23 11.09 1.69
N LYS A 14 -13.56 11.22 1.75
CA LYS A 14 -14.45 10.12 2.15
C LYS A 14 -14.24 8.90 1.24
N GLY A 15 -13.67 7.82 1.79
CA GLY A 15 -13.49 6.54 1.08
C GLY A 15 -12.03 6.16 0.82
N GLU A 16 -11.07 7.04 1.08
CA GLU A 16 -9.65 6.72 0.98
C GLU A 16 -9.11 6.28 2.34
N CYS A 17 -8.24 5.27 2.37
CA CYS A 17 -7.50 4.89 3.58
C CYS A 17 -6.04 4.76 3.21
N ILE A 18 -5.23 5.73 3.64
CA ILE A 18 -3.78 5.74 3.41
C ILE A 18 -3.13 5.01 4.59
N MET A 19 -2.68 3.78 4.33
CA MET A 19 -1.95 2.99 5.30
C MET A 19 -0.51 2.84 4.85
N THR A 20 0.44 3.29 5.67
CA THR A 20 1.87 3.09 5.43
C THR A 20 2.37 1.94 6.27
N PHE A 21 3.00 0.99 5.60
CA PHE A 21 3.61 -0.17 6.22
C PHE A 21 5.12 -0.10 6.02
N THR A 22 5.88 -0.53 7.02
CA THR A 22 7.34 -0.57 6.95
C THR A 22 7.81 -1.97 7.29
N ASN A 23 8.29 -2.70 6.29
CA ASN A 23 9.02 -3.94 6.55
C ASN A 23 10.45 -3.58 6.98
N LYS A 24 10.73 -3.67 8.29
CA LYS A 24 12.05 -3.33 8.84
C LYS A 24 13.19 -4.21 8.31
N ASN A 25 12.89 -5.40 7.79
CA ASN A 25 13.92 -6.29 7.25
C ASN A 25 14.31 -5.97 5.81
N LYS A 26 13.43 -5.32 5.04
CA LYS A 26 13.66 -4.99 3.61
C LYS A 26 13.76 -3.50 3.31
N ASN A 27 13.57 -2.63 4.32
CA ASN A 27 13.49 -1.18 4.14
C ASN A 27 12.44 -0.75 3.09
N PHE A 28 11.40 -1.57 2.93
CA PHE A 28 10.37 -1.41 1.91
C PHE A 28 9.21 -0.61 2.50
N LYS A 29 9.01 0.60 1.98
CA LYS A 29 7.93 1.51 2.38
C LYS A 29 6.93 1.62 1.24
N TYR A 30 5.66 1.40 1.56
CA TYR A 30 4.59 1.47 0.58
C TYR A 30 3.34 2.13 1.17
N THR A 31 2.54 2.69 0.27
CA THR A 31 1.24 3.29 0.55
C THR A 31 0.15 2.41 -0.04
N VAL A 32 -0.91 2.14 0.72
CA VAL A 32 -2.06 1.39 0.22
C VAL A 32 -3.24 2.31 -0.03
N SER A 33 -3.99 2.04 -1.10
CA SER A 33 -5.30 2.63 -1.39
C SER A 33 -6.28 1.52 -1.80
N LEU A 34 -7.57 1.69 -1.49
CA LEU A 34 -8.62 0.76 -1.89
C LEU A 34 -9.49 1.42 -2.96
N ASP A 35 -9.55 0.80 -4.14
CA ASP A 35 -10.49 1.18 -5.19
C ASP A 35 -11.82 0.45 -4.95
N THR A 36 -12.74 1.11 -4.24
CA THR A 36 -14.04 0.53 -3.86
C THR A 36 -14.96 0.26 -5.05
N SER A 37 -14.69 0.86 -6.21
CA SER A 37 -15.46 0.60 -7.43
C SER A 37 -15.15 -0.77 -8.04
N LYS A 38 -13.94 -1.28 -7.80
CA LYS A 38 -13.43 -2.54 -8.34
C LYS A 38 -13.15 -3.59 -7.28
N ASP A 39 -13.21 -3.21 -6.01
CA ASP A 39 -12.82 -4.04 -4.86
C ASP A 39 -11.36 -4.53 -4.98
N ILE A 40 -10.46 -3.59 -5.32
CA ILE A 40 -9.03 -3.87 -5.56
C ILE A 40 -8.17 -2.95 -4.68
N PHE A 41 -7.17 -3.54 -4.04
CA PHE A 41 -6.10 -2.81 -3.37
C PHE A 41 -5.03 -2.37 -4.37
N LYS A 42 -4.60 -1.11 -4.25
CA LYS A 42 -3.46 -0.52 -4.95
C LYS A 42 -2.36 -0.25 -3.93
N VAL A 43 -1.18 -0.79 -4.17
CA VAL A 43 -0.02 -0.61 -3.29
C VAL A 43 1.08 0.11 -4.07
N PHE A 44 1.47 1.29 -3.61
CA PHE A 44 2.43 2.19 -4.26
C PHE A 44 3.76 2.17 -3.53
N LEU A 45 4.88 2.25 -4.25
CA LEU A 45 6.16 2.57 -3.62
C LEU A 45 6.10 3.98 -3.00
N ALA A 46 6.54 4.11 -1.75
CA ALA A 46 6.49 5.41 -1.06
C ALA A 46 7.37 6.49 -1.73
N ASN A 47 8.40 6.08 -2.47
CA ASN A 47 9.31 6.97 -3.17
C ASN A 47 8.89 7.23 -4.63
N ASP A 48 8.04 6.37 -5.21
CA ASP A 48 7.58 6.48 -6.59
C ASP A 48 6.13 6.00 -6.72
N PRO A 49 5.15 6.93 -6.71
CA PRO A 49 3.73 6.60 -6.87
C PRO A 49 3.37 6.07 -8.26
N ALA A 50 4.26 6.15 -9.26
CA ALA A 50 4.01 5.58 -10.58
C ALA A 50 4.17 4.05 -10.60
N VAL A 51 4.94 3.50 -9.66
CA VAL A 51 5.14 2.06 -9.51
C VAL A 51 4.17 1.53 -8.46
N TYR A 52 3.22 0.72 -8.90
CA TYR A 52 2.21 0.13 -8.03
C TYR A 52 1.87 -1.30 -8.40
N GLY A 53 1.57 -2.09 -7.37
CA GLY A 53 1.00 -3.42 -7.47
C GLY A 53 -0.50 -3.38 -7.22
N LEU A 54 -1.23 -4.28 -7.88
CA LEU A 54 -2.67 -4.48 -7.71
C LEU A 54 -2.94 -5.85 -7.10
N GLY A 55 -3.98 -5.97 -6.29
CA GLY A 55 -4.39 -7.25 -5.71
C GLY A 55 -5.76 -7.19 -5.06
N ARG A 56 -6.39 -8.35 -4.88
CA ARG A 56 -7.64 -8.47 -4.10
C ARG A 56 -7.38 -8.42 -2.59
N THR A 57 -6.15 -8.65 -2.17
CA THR A 57 -5.70 -8.38 -0.80
C THR A 57 -4.47 -7.47 -0.82
N ILE A 58 -4.13 -6.90 0.34
CA ILE A 58 -2.93 -6.08 0.50
C ILE A 58 -1.67 -6.92 0.23
N GLU A 59 -1.64 -8.17 0.71
CA GLU A 59 -0.51 -9.09 0.53
C GLU A 59 -0.27 -9.42 -0.94
N GLU A 60 -1.32 -9.68 -1.71
CA GLU A 60 -1.22 -9.92 -3.15
C GLU A 60 -0.70 -8.67 -3.87
N ALA A 61 -1.26 -7.51 -3.57
CA ALA A 61 -0.85 -6.25 -4.18
C ALA A 61 0.62 -5.89 -3.83
N MET A 62 1.07 -6.22 -2.61
CA MET A 62 2.48 -6.08 -2.23
C MET A 62 3.39 -7.05 -2.96
N HIS A 63 3.00 -8.33 -3.08
CA HIS A 63 3.79 -9.32 -3.79
C HIS A 63 4.00 -8.91 -5.25
N ASN A 64 2.91 -8.48 -5.91
CA ASN A 64 2.96 -7.97 -7.27
C ASN A 64 3.80 -6.68 -7.38
N LEU A 65 3.83 -5.84 -6.35
CA LEU A 65 4.73 -4.69 -6.30
C LEU A 65 6.21 -5.11 -6.14
N GLU A 66 6.51 -6.12 -5.32
CA GLU A 66 7.87 -6.64 -5.13
C GLU A 66 8.43 -7.27 -6.42
N GLU A 67 7.59 -7.84 -7.30
CA GLU A 67 8.01 -8.36 -8.61
C GLU A 67 8.35 -7.26 -9.64
N LEU A 68 7.86 -6.03 -9.43
CA LEU A 68 8.07 -4.89 -10.32
C LEU A 68 9.28 -4.01 -9.93
N ALA A 69 9.84 -4.22 -8.74
CA ALA A 69 10.83 -3.33 -8.09
C ALA A 69 12.22 -3.97 -7.91
#